data_AF-A0A366HVZ3-F1
#
_entry.id   AF-A0A366HVZ3-F1
#
_cell.length_a   1.000
_cell.length_b   1.000
_cell.length_c   1.000
_cell.angle_alpha   90.00
_cell.angle_beta   90.00
_cell.angle_gamma   90.00
#
_symmetry.space_group_name_H-M   'P 1'
#
loop_
_entity.id
_entity.type
_entity.pdbx_description
1 polymer ?
#
loop_
_entity_poly.entity_id
_entity_poly.type
_entity_poly.pdbx_seq_one_letter_code
_entity_poly.pdbx_strand_id
1 'polypeptide(L)' 'MEPTPENIAAFTHARWRVRFTSHLIALHEGMSEKNSKYWHEEHDQYLTRHLLAKEQLAAFPTDWDALYPS' A
#
# COMPACT_ATOMS: atom_id res chain seq x y z
N MET A 1 -5.26 16.50 11.91
CA MET A 1 -4.02 15.87 12.40
C MET A 1 -2.90 16.91 12.31
N GLU A 2 -2.09 17.07 13.35
CA GLU A 2 -0.98 18.04 13.33
C GLU A 2 0.24 17.45 12.60
N PRO A 3 0.96 18.24 11.77
CA PRO A 3 2.13 17.78 11.03
C PRO A 3 3.39 17.73 11.90
N THR A 4 3.38 16.89 12.93
CA THR A 4 4.59 16.60 13.71
C THR A 4 5.55 15.73 12.89
N PRO A 5 6.86 15.72 13.20
CA PRO A 5 7.81 14.84 12.53
C PRO A 5 7.38 13.36 12.51
N GLU A 6 6.79 12.89 13.60
CA GLU A 6 6.30 11.52 13.74
C GLU A 6 5.12 11.24 12.80
N ASN A 7 4.17 12.18 12.72
CA ASN A 7 3.01 12.02 11.85
C ASN A 7 3.42 12.11 10.37
N ILE A 8 4.36 12.99 10.01
CA ILE A 8 4.91 13.09 8.66
C ILE A 8 5.65 11.79 8.28
N ALA A 9 6.44 11.22 9.19
CA ALA A 9 7.10 9.94 8.98
C ALA A 9 6.08 8.80 8.81
N ALA A 10 5.03 8.77 9.65
CA ALA A 10 3.95 7.80 9.54
C ALA A 10 3.19 7.92 8.21
N PHE A 11 2.89 9.13 7.75
CA PHE A 11 2.29 9.41 6.45
C PHE A 11 3.18 8.91 5.30
N THR A 12 4.46 9.25 5.33
CA THR A 12 5.43 8.83 4.31
C THR A 12 5.53 7.31 4.25
N HIS A 13 5.55 6.65 5.40
CA HIS A 13 5.55 5.20 5.49
C HIS A 13 4.24 4.59 4.96
N ALA A 14 3.07 5.18 5.27
CA ALA A 14 1.78 4.73 4.73
C ALA A 14 1.74 4.81 3.20
N ARG A 15 2.23 5.92 2.61
CA ARG A 15 2.37 6.07 1.15
C ARG A 15 3.28 5.00 0.56
N TRP A 16 4.44 4.77 1.19
CA TRP A 16 5.37 3.74 0.76
C TRP A 16 4.72 2.35 0.77
N ARG A 17 3.96 2.00 1.82
CA ARG A 17 3.26 0.70 1.91
C ARG A 17 2.24 0.52 0.79
N VAL A 18 1.49 1.56 0.42
CA VAL A 18 0.55 1.50 -0.71
C VAL A 18 1.29 1.23 -2.02
N ARG A 19 2.39 1.96 -2.30
CA ARG A 19 3.22 1.75 -3.49
C ARG A 19 3.82 0.35 -3.51
N PHE A 20 4.38 -0.10 -2.39
CA PHE A 20 5.02 -1.41 -2.27
C PHE A 20 4.04 -2.57 -2.48
N THR A 21 2.87 -2.52 -1.83
CA THR A 21 1.85 -3.58 -1.99
C THR A 21 1.26 -3.63 -3.39
N SER A 22 1.09 -2.48 -4.05
CA SER A 22 0.72 -2.44 -5.48
C SER A 22 1.79 -3.09 -6.36
N HIS A 23 3.07 -2.85 -6.08
CA HIS A 23 4.17 -3.50 -6.80
C HIS A 23 4.20 -5.02 -6.59
N LEU A 24 3.95 -5.50 -5.36
CA LEU A 24 3.86 -6.94 -5.08
C LEU A 24 2.75 -7.60 -5.89
N ILE A 25 1.57 -6.97 -5.99
CA ILE A 25 0.46 -7.46 -6.83
C ILE A 25 0.93 -7.58 -8.28
N ALA A 26 1.55 -6.52 -8.83
CA ALA A 26 2.02 -6.52 -10.22
C ALA A 26 3.09 -7.61 -10.49
N LEU A 27 4.00 -7.85 -9.55
CA LEU A 27 4.99 -8.93 -9.66
C LEU A 27 4.33 -10.31 -9.58
N HIS A 28 3.36 -10.49 -8.69
CA HIS A 28 2.62 -11.74 -8.56
C HIS A 28 1.80 -12.06 -9.81
N GLU A 29 1.19 -11.02 -10.40
CA GLU A 29 0.60 -11.04 -11.73
C GLU A 29 1.63 -11.23 -12.85
N GLY A 30 2.94 -11.32 -12.58
CA GLY A 30 3.95 -11.70 -13.56
C GLY A 30 4.24 -13.20 -13.61
N MET A 31 3.78 -13.96 -12.60
CA MET A 31 4.17 -15.36 -12.42
C MET A 31 3.50 -16.31 -13.41
N SER A 32 4.15 -17.45 -13.71
CA SER A 32 3.65 -18.45 -14.67
C SER A 32 2.53 -19.33 -14.14
N GLU A 33 2.33 -19.40 -12.82
CA GLU A 33 1.40 -20.32 -12.15
C GLU A 33 0.04 -19.68 -11.79
N LYS A 34 -0.41 -18.68 -12.55
CA LYS A 34 -1.63 -17.86 -12.27
C LYS A 34 -2.95 -18.60 -12.04
N ASN A 35 -2.98 -19.90 -12.30
CA ASN A 35 -4.18 -20.73 -12.17
C ASN A 35 -4.04 -21.77 -11.05
N SER A 36 -2.93 -21.78 -10.31
CA SER A 36 -2.78 -22.64 -9.15
C SER A 36 -3.59 -22.08 -7.99
N LYS A 37 -4.14 -22.98 -7.17
CA LYS A 37 -4.85 -22.59 -5.94
C LYS A 37 -3.98 -21.71 -5.04
N TYR A 38 -2.71 -22.06 -4.89
CA TYR A 38 -1.75 -21.31 -4.08
C TYR A 38 -1.54 -19.88 -4.61
N TRP A 39 -1.46 -19.72 -5.94
CA TRP A 39 -1.35 -18.41 -6.55
C TRP A 39 -2.56 -17.53 -6.21
N HIS A 40 -3.78 -18.06 -6.29
CA HIS A 40 -4.99 -17.31 -5.94
C HIS A 40 -5.04 -16.93 -4.45
N GLU A 41 -4.70 -17.87 -3.56
CA GLU A 41 -4.66 -17.61 -2.11
C GLU A 41 -3.64 -16.51 -1.75
N GLU A 42 -2.46 -16.53 -2.38
CA GLU A 42 -1.44 -15.51 -2.19
C GLU A 42 -1.83 -14.16 -2.82
N HIS A 43 -2.46 -14.19 -3.99
CA HIS A 43 -2.98 -12.99 -4.65
C HIS A 43 -4.02 -12.28 -3.78
N ASP A 44 -4.98 -13.01 -3.22
CA ASP A 44 -6.02 -12.46 -2.33
C ASP A 44 -5.41 -11.86 -1.05
N GLN A 45 -4.33 -12.45 -0.54
CA GLN A 45 -3.57 -11.86 0.57
C GLN A 45 -2.91 -10.54 0.17
N TYR A 46 -2.31 -10.45 -1.02
CA TYR A 46 -1.73 -9.20 -1.51
C TYR A 46 -2.79 -8.12 -1.71
N LEU A 47 -3.94 -8.46 -2.28
CA LEU A 47 -5.08 -7.54 -2.40
C LEU A 47 -5.56 -7.04 -1.04
N THR A 48 -5.70 -7.94 -0.06
CA THR A 48 -6.10 -7.59 1.31
C THR A 48 -5.08 -6.64 1.95
N ARG A 49 -3.78 -6.93 1.84
CA ARG A 49 -2.71 -6.07 2.36
C ARG A 49 -2.72 -4.69 1.69
N HIS A 50 -2.98 -4.63 0.38
CA HIS A 50 -3.06 -3.38 -0.35
C HIS A 50 -4.27 -2.54 0.08
N LEU A 51 -5.43 -3.16 0.26
CA LEU A 51 -6.62 -2.49 0.77
C LEU A 51 -6.36 -1.86 2.16
N LEU A 52 -5.81 -2.64 3.10
CA LEU A 52 -5.46 -2.15 4.43
C LEU A 52 -4.44 -1.01 4.39
N ALA A 53 -3.46 -1.07 3.48
CA ALA A 53 -2.50 0.03 3.31
C ALA A 53 -3.19 1.31 2.80
N LYS A 54 -4.15 1.19 1.88
CA LYS A 54 -4.94 2.33 1.39
C LYS A 54 -5.82 2.94 2.48
N GLU A 55 -6.46 2.10 3.31
CA GLU A 55 -7.25 2.56 4.46
C GLU A 55 -6.38 3.31 5.48
N GLN A 56 -5.17 2.79 5.76
CA GLN A 56 -4.21 3.48 6.63
C GLN A 56 -3.78 4.83 6.07
N LEU A 57 -3.53 4.93 4.76
CA LEU A 57 -3.19 6.19 4.13
C LEU A 57 -4.38 7.17 4.14
N ALA A 58 -5.60 6.67 3.96
CA ALA A 58 -6.82 7.50 3.99
C ALA A 58 -7.13 8.11 5.37
N ALA A 59 -6.48 7.63 6.44
CA ALA A 59 -6.57 8.25 7.76
C ALA A 59 -5.81 9.58 7.86
N PHE A 60 -4.93 9.88 6.90
CA PHE A 60 -4.19 11.15 6.84
C PHE A 60 -4.95 12.20 6.01
N PRO A 61 -4.76 13.49 6.30
CA PRO A 61 -5.39 14.56 5.53
C PRO A 61 -4.94 14.53 4.06
N THR A 62 -5.89 14.70 3.13
CA THR A 62 -5.64 14.65 1.67
C THR A 62 -4.71 15.74 1.14
N ASP A 63 -4.62 16.87 1.81
CA ASP A 63 -3.72 17.97 1.46
C ASP A 63 -2.24 17.62 1.73
N TRP A 64 -1.96 16.61 2.55
CA TRP A 64 -0.60 16.19 2.86
C TRP A 64 0.14 15.61 1.65
N ASP A 65 -0.59 15.04 0.68
CA ASP A 65 0.03 14.54 -0.56
C ASP A 65 0.73 15.66 -1.35
N ALA A 66 0.19 16.89 -1.27
CA ALA A 66 0.77 18.07 -1.91
C ALA A 66 1.87 18.72 -1.04
N LEU A 67 1.71 18.71 0.28
CA LEU A 67 2.63 19.35 1.22
C LEU A 67 3.90 18.54 1.47
N TYR A 68 3.80 17.22 1.43
CA TYR A 68 4.91 16.29 1.70
C TYR A 68 5.08 15.31 0.53
N PRO A 69 5.54 15.79 -0.64
CA PRO A 69 5.81 14.94 -1.78
C PRO A 69 6.98 13.99 -1.47
N SER A 70 6.73 12.69 -1.61
CA SER A 70 7.71 11.60 -1.42
C SER A 70 8.23 11.05 -2.75
#